data_AF-A0A317Z5L1-F1
#
_entry.id   AF-A0A317Z5L1-F1
#
_cell.length_a   1.000
_cell.length_b   1.000
_cell.length_c   1.000
_cell.angle_alpha   90.00
_cell.angle_beta   90.00
_cell.angle_gamma   90.00
#
_symmetry.space_group_name_H-M   'P 1'
#
loop_
_entity.id
_entity.type
_entity.pdbx_description
1 polymer ?
#
loop_
_entity_poly.entity_id
_entity_poly.type
_entity_poly.pdbx_seq_one_letter_code
_entity_poly.pdbx_strand_id
1 'polypeptide(L)'
;NKEYVTVIDFIGNYKNNYLIPIALSGDPSYHKDNYRQFLTNPAVLNGVSTINFEEVAKKQIFESLTKATLNSVKILDDAYENVARRIGRQPLLMDFNDQNAIDPLIILEKYKNYHEFLEKRGYTTEVLETDAFKNLTFLSREVAPGLKNTEHFILQRLIEGDARIAELLEHMQQIDSAVTVADIETTLKILDFSYFKNDIEKSYGPPVIHRQGDVIELAAHFQHQLKNERFQRYVEDIIRLGQYNNEMKFEGQNEFIRYQ
;
A
#
# COMPACT_ATOMS: atom_id res chain seq x y z
N ASN A 1 0.20 39.88 24.34
CA ASN A 1 0.35 38.88 23.26
C ASN A 1 1.41 37.87 23.67
N LYS A 2 1.17 36.57 23.47
CA LYS A 2 2.15 35.51 23.74
C LYS A 2 2.90 35.19 22.45
N GLU A 3 4.22 35.09 22.50
CA GLU A 3 5.06 34.74 21.33
C GLU A 3 5.08 33.23 21.08
N TYR A 4 4.83 32.41 22.11
CA TYR A 4 4.73 30.96 22.01
C TYR A 4 3.84 30.39 23.12
N VAL A 5 3.47 29.11 22.98
CA VAL A 5 2.76 28.33 23.99
C VAL A 5 3.63 27.15 24.40
N THR A 6 4.01 27.09 25.66
CA THR A 6 4.68 25.91 26.23
C THR A 6 3.61 24.93 26.71
N VAL A 7 3.65 23.72 26.17
CA VAL A 7 2.83 22.58 26.62
C VAL A 7 3.75 21.60 27.32
N ILE A 8 3.38 21.17 28.53
CA ILE A 8 4.13 20.19 29.33
C ILE A 8 3.21 18.99 29.51
N ASP A 9 3.65 17.82 29.07
CA ASP A 9 2.96 16.55 29.26
C ASP A 9 3.77 15.64 30.19
N PHE A 10 3.12 15.10 31.22
CA PHE A 10 3.75 14.23 32.21
C PHE A 10 3.55 12.77 31.80
N ILE A 11 4.63 12.15 31.30
CA ILE A 11 4.59 10.77 30.84
C ILE A 11 4.63 9.82 32.03
N GLY A 12 3.46 9.27 32.38
CA GLY A 12 3.32 8.20 33.35
C GLY A 12 3.46 6.80 32.73
N ASN A 13 3.30 5.75 33.54
CA ASN A 13 3.33 4.36 33.07
C ASN A 13 2.01 3.95 32.38
N TYR A 14 1.67 4.61 31.27
CA TYR A 14 0.47 4.32 30.50
C TYR A 14 0.78 3.44 29.28
N LYS A 15 -0.08 2.45 29.04
CA LYS A 15 0.01 1.59 27.86
C LYS A 15 -0.15 2.35 26.54
N ASN A 16 -0.78 3.52 26.58
CA ASN A 16 -1.16 4.30 25.41
C ASN A 16 -0.16 5.42 25.05
N ASN A 17 0.99 5.49 25.72
CA ASN A 17 2.03 6.50 25.43
C ASN A 17 2.51 6.46 23.97
N TYR A 18 2.33 5.35 23.27
CA TYR A 18 2.66 5.22 21.84
C TYR A 18 1.83 6.13 20.93
N LEU A 19 0.69 6.66 21.41
CA LEU A 19 -0.13 7.62 20.65
C LEU A 19 0.52 9.00 20.55
N ILE A 20 1.43 9.35 21.46
CA ILE A 20 2.11 10.65 21.50
C ILE A 20 2.94 10.87 20.23
N PRO A 21 3.88 9.99 19.85
CA PRO A 21 4.65 10.18 18.62
C PRO A 21 3.76 10.08 17.37
N ILE A 22 2.67 9.29 17.39
CA ILE A 22 1.72 9.20 16.27
C ILE A 22 1.02 10.56 16.03
N ALA A 23 0.54 11.18 17.10
CA ALA A 23 -0.17 12.47 17.01
C ALA A 23 0.76 13.63 16.66
N LEU A 24 2.01 13.60 17.12
CA LEU A 24 2.97 14.69 16.96
C LEU A 24 3.81 14.59 15.68
N SER A 25 4.03 13.39 15.13
CA SER A 25 4.77 13.24 13.88
C SER A 25 3.96 13.69 12.66
N GLY A 26 2.62 13.62 12.75
CA GLY A 26 1.75 13.80 11.61
C GLY A 26 1.89 12.69 10.56
N ASP A 27 2.59 11.60 10.88
CA ASP A 27 2.82 10.47 10.00
C ASP A 27 1.65 9.47 10.12
N PRO A 28 0.83 9.29 9.06
CA PRO A 28 -0.29 8.37 9.06
C PRO A 28 0.12 6.93 8.70
N SER A 29 1.41 6.65 8.55
CA SER A 29 1.89 5.35 8.06
C SER A 29 1.73 4.22 9.07
N TYR A 30 1.55 4.53 10.37
CA TYR A 30 1.51 3.53 11.46
C TYR A 30 2.69 2.54 11.49
N HIS A 31 3.80 2.86 10.82
CA HIS A 31 5.06 2.11 10.91
C HIS A 31 5.83 2.51 12.18
N LYS A 32 6.12 1.52 13.02
CA LYS A 32 6.80 1.75 14.30
C LYS A 32 8.16 2.43 14.13
N ASP A 33 8.90 2.09 13.07
CA ASP A 33 10.25 2.61 12.86
C ASP A 33 10.25 4.10 12.56
N ASN A 34 9.27 4.61 11.82
CA ASN A 34 9.10 6.04 11.60
C ASN A 34 8.86 6.80 12.91
N TYR A 35 8.00 6.27 13.79
CA TYR A 35 7.78 6.86 15.11
C TYR A 35 9.01 6.79 16.01
N ARG A 36 9.82 5.72 15.91
CA ARG A 36 11.10 5.62 16.63
C ARG A 36 12.11 6.64 16.12
N GLN A 37 12.16 6.87 14.81
CA GLN A 37 13.00 7.89 14.20
C GLN A 37 12.56 9.29 14.65
N PHE A 38 11.26 9.58 14.64
CA PHE A 38 10.69 10.83 15.14
C PHE A 38 11.06 11.09 16.61
N LEU A 39 10.94 10.09 17.48
CA LEU A 39 11.36 10.19 18.89
C LEU A 39 12.87 10.44 19.06
N THR A 40 13.67 10.00 18.09
CA THR A 40 15.13 10.14 18.11
C THR A 40 15.57 11.49 17.60
N ASN A 41 14.93 11.98 16.54
CA ASN A 41 15.19 13.26 15.95
C ASN A 41 13.87 13.99 15.59
N PRO A 42 13.26 14.71 16.54
CA PRO A 42 12.02 15.46 16.31
C PRO A 42 12.19 16.65 15.37
N ALA A 43 13.44 16.97 14.95
CA ALA A 43 13.78 18.11 14.11
C ALA A 43 13.22 18.03 12.67
N VAL A 44 12.46 16.99 12.34
CA VAL A 44 11.76 16.82 11.05
C VAL A 44 10.50 17.70 10.96
N LEU A 45 10.06 18.31 12.07
CA LEU A 45 8.97 19.29 12.04
C LEU A 45 9.46 20.63 11.46
N ASN A 46 9.09 20.92 10.22
CA ASN A 46 9.34 22.22 9.59
C ASN A 46 8.58 23.33 10.33
N GLY A 47 9.27 24.20 11.07
CA GLY A 47 8.67 25.36 11.75
C GLY A 47 9.48 25.90 12.94
N VAL A 48 8.91 26.86 13.67
CA VAL A 48 9.49 27.44 14.91
C VAL A 48 9.12 26.62 16.17
N SER A 49 8.31 25.58 16.03
CA SER A 49 7.87 24.72 17.12
C SER A 49 8.92 23.66 17.42
N THR A 50 9.27 23.51 18.70
CA THR A 50 10.22 22.51 19.17
C THR A 50 9.53 21.48 20.06
N ILE A 51 9.90 20.21 19.88
CA ILE A 51 9.45 19.11 20.72
C ILE A 51 10.67 18.52 21.41
N ASN A 52 10.61 18.40 22.73
CA ASN A 52 11.67 17.80 23.53
C ASN A 52 11.09 16.69 24.39
N PHE A 53 11.73 15.52 24.37
CA PHE A 53 11.39 14.39 25.22
C PHE A 53 12.52 14.15 26.20
N GLU A 54 12.23 14.15 27.50
CA GLU A 54 13.21 13.69 28.49
C GLU A 54 13.56 12.21 28.26
N GLU A 55 14.80 11.81 28.54
CA GLU A 55 15.29 10.44 28.33
C GLU A 55 14.40 9.37 28.97
N VAL A 56 13.94 9.60 30.20
CA VAL A 56 13.06 8.66 30.92
C VAL A 56 11.69 8.56 30.22
N ALA A 57 11.12 9.68 29.82
CA ALA A 57 9.84 9.73 29.10
C ALA A 57 9.96 9.05 27.73
N LYS A 58 11.03 9.34 26.98
CA LYS A 58 11.34 8.73 25.69
C LYS A 58 11.43 7.21 25.80
N LYS A 59 12.11 6.70 26.83
CA LYS A 59 12.18 5.25 27.10
C LYS A 59 10.80 4.64 27.36
N GLN A 60 9.97 5.28 28.18
CA GLN A 60 8.62 4.80 28.46
C GLN A 60 7.73 4.79 27.21
N ILE A 61 7.80 5.84 26.39
CA ILE A 61 7.10 5.89 25.10
C ILE A 61 7.60 4.77 24.19
N PHE A 62 8.91 4.56 24.07
CA PHE A 62 9.50 3.52 23.24
C PHE A 62 9.09 2.10 23.68
N GLU A 63 9.05 1.84 24.98
CA GLU A 63 8.57 0.58 25.53
C GLU A 63 7.10 0.35 25.20
N SER A 64 6.25 1.38 25.30
CA SER A 64 4.83 1.28 24.95
C SER A 64 4.63 1.04 23.44
N LEU A 65 5.40 1.73 22.58
CA LEU A 65 5.38 1.59 21.12
C LEU A 65 5.83 0.19 20.68
N THR A 66 6.87 -0.33 21.34
CA THR A 66 7.38 -1.68 21.06
C THR A 66 6.30 -2.72 21.35
N LYS A 67 5.58 -2.58 22.47
CA LYS A 67 4.49 -3.48 22.88
C LYS A 67 3.21 -3.31 22.07
N ALA A 68 2.94 -2.12 21.53
CA ALA A 68 1.69 -1.83 20.81
C ALA A 68 1.56 -2.63 19.51
N THR A 69 0.36 -3.09 19.17
CA THR A 69 0.06 -3.70 17.87
C THR A 69 -0.66 -2.68 17.00
N LEU A 70 0.08 -2.00 16.12
CA LEU A 70 -0.45 -0.88 15.32
C LEU A 70 -1.31 -1.34 14.13
N ASN A 71 -1.37 -2.64 13.87
CA ASN A 71 -2.29 -3.27 12.92
C ASN A 71 -3.39 -4.09 13.63
N SER A 72 -3.76 -3.74 14.86
CA SER A 72 -4.82 -4.46 15.58
C SER A 72 -6.15 -4.37 14.81
N VAL A 73 -7.00 -5.41 14.91
CA VAL A 73 -8.31 -5.43 14.21
C VAL A 73 -9.12 -4.18 14.54
N LYS A 74 -9.10 -3.77 15.81
CA LYS A 74 -9.78 -2.57 16.28
C LYS A 74 -9.30 -1.29 15.58
N ILE A 75 -7.99 -1.11 15.42
CA ILE A 75 -7.44 0.07 14.72
C ILE A 75 -7.92 0.10 13.26
N LEU A 76 -7.92 -1.04 12.59
CA LEU A 76 -8.36 -1.14 11.19
C LEU A 76 -9.86 -0.89 11.05
N ASP A 77 -10.67 -1.39 11.97
CA ASP A 77 -12.12 -1.11 12.01
C ASP A 77 -12.39 0.37 12.29
N ASP A 78 -11.75 0.94 13.31
CA ASP A 78 -11.92 2.35 13.67
C ASP A 78 -11.50 3.24 12.47
N ALA A 79 -10.41 2.91 11.77
CA ALA A 79 -9.99 3.62 10.57
C ALA A 79 -11.03 3.49 9.43
N TYR A 80 -11.48 2.27 9.14
CA TYR A 80 -12.49 2.00 8.12
C TYR A 80 -13.78 2.77 8.40
N GLU A 81 -14.33 2.68 9.61
CA GLU A 81 -15.59 3.34 9.99
C GLU A 81 -15.46 4.87 9.91
N ASN A 82 -14.31 5.42 10.29
CA ASN A 82 -14.07 6.86 10.20
C ASN A 82 -13.99 7.34 8.75
N VAL A 83 -13.28 6.62 7.87
CA VAL A 83 -13.23 6.94 6.44
C VAL A 83 -14.63 6.81 5.84
N ALA A 84 -15.31 5.68 6.07
CA ALA A 84 -16.67 5.43 5.57
C ALA A 84 -17.66 6.53 5.99
N ARG A 85 -17.58 6.99 7.25
CA ARG A 85 -18.43 8.08 7.78
C ARG A 85 -18.13 9.42 7.11
N ARG A 86 -16.86 9.71 6.79
CA ARG A 86 -16.45 10.95 6.11
C ARG A 86 -16.90 10.99 4.65
N ILE A 87 -16.73 9.89 3.92
CA ILE A 87 -17.03 9.82 2.48
C ILE A 87 -18.47 9.38 2.17
N GLY A 88 -19.21 8.87 3.16
CA GLY A 88 -20.62 8.47 3.03
C GLY A 88 -20.85 7.19 2.21
N ARG A 89 -19.80 6.40 1.95
CA ARG A 89 -19.85 5.12 1.22
C ARG A 89 -18.82 4.14 1.76
N GLN A 90 -18.91 2.88 1.34
CA GLN A 90 -17.84 1.90 1.59
C GLN A 90 -16.53 2.41 0.96
N PRO A 91 -15.44 2.54 1.75
CA PRO A 91 -14.14 2.94 1.23
C PRO A 91 -13.48 1.82 0.42
N LEU A 92 -12.66 2.24 -0.53
CA LEU A 92 -11.62 1.46 -1.20
C LEU A 92 -10.27 1.82 -0.56
N LEU A 93 -9.17 1.17 -0.97
CA LEU A 93 -7.85 1.39 -0.37
C LEU A 93 -7.36 2.83 -0.58
N MET A 94 -7.53 3.41 -1.78
CA MET A 94 -7.08 4.79 -2.01
C MET A 94 -7.83 5.82 -1.17
N ASP A 95 -9.08 5.54 -0.77
CA ASP A 95 -9.83 6.46 0.10
C ASP A 95 -9.15 6.66 1.46
N PHE A 96 -8.37 5.69 1.95
CA PHE A 96 -7.63 5.87 3.20
C PHE A 96 -6.49 6.88 3.02
N ASN A 97 -5.78 6.84 1.89
CA ASN A 97 -4.75 7.84 1.56
C ASN A 97 -5.38 9.21 1.35
N ASP A 98 -6.44 9.30 0.55
CA ASP A 98 -7.14 10.56 0.25
C ASP A 98 -7.70 11.24 1.52
N GLN A 99 -8.05 10.46 2.54
CA GLN A 99 -8.57 10.95 3.82
C GLN A 99 -7.50 11.12 4.90
N ASN A 100 -6.21 10.98 4.58
CA ASN A 100 -5.09 10.97 5.52
C ASN A 100 -5.34 10.04 6.71
N ALA A 101 -5.88 8.86 6.43
CA ALA A 101 -6.11 7.78 7.39
C ALA A 101 -4.90 6.82 7.40
N ILE A 102 -5.06 5.61 7.94
CA ILE A 102 -3.98 4.62 7.99
C ILE A 102 -3.48 4.23 6.60
N ASP A 103 -2.17 3.98 6.45
CA ASP A 103 -1.61 3.41 5.22
C ASP A 103 -2.36 2.10 4.84
N PRO A 104 -2.97 2.03 3.64
CA PRO A 104 -3.71 0.87 3.17
C PRO A 104 -2.88 -0.43 3.17
N LEU A 105 -1.56 -0.34 3.02
CA LEU A 105 -0.68 -1.50 3.07
C LEU A 105 -0.75 -2.20 4.43
N ILE A 106 -1.09 -1.52 5.52
CA ILE A 106 -1.26 -2.17 6.83
C ILE A 106 -2.47 -3.10 6.85
N ILE A 107 -3.55 -2.74 6.14
CA ILE A 107 -4.68 -3.63 5.96
C ILE A 107 -4.21 -4.86 5.20
N LEU A 108 -3.43 -4.67 4.13
CA LEU A 108 -2.88 -5.74 3.30
C LEU A 108 -1.78 -6.55 4.00
N GLU A 109 -1.10 -6.04 5.03
CA GLU A 109 -0.19 -6.85 5.85
C GLU A 109 -0.95 -7.91 6.65
N LYS A 110 -2.13 -7.54 7.17
CA LYS A 110 -2.92 -8.41 8.04
C LYS A 110 -3.86 -9.35 7.30
N TYR A 111 -4.43 -8.89 6.20
CA TYR A 111 -5.38 -9.62 5.38
C TYR A 111 -4.75 -9.97 4.04
N LYS A 112 -5.20 -11.05 3.40
CA LYS A 112 -4.65 -11.49 2.11
C LYS A 112 -4.83 -10.43 1.03
N ASN A 113 -6.00 -9.79 1.04
CA ASN A 113 -6.42 -8.73 0.14
C ASN A 113 -7.53 -7.91 0.83
N TYR A 114 -7.93 -6.81 0.22
CA TYR A 114 -8.97 -5.93 0.77
C TYR A 114 -10.35 -6.59 0.87
N HIS A 115 -10.70 -7.49 -0.07
CA HIS A 115 -11.96 -8.21 -0.01
C HIS A 115 -12.05 -9.11 1.24
N GLU A 116 -10.97 -9.83 1.57
CA GLU A 116 -10.90 -10.65 2.79
C GLU A 116 -11.11 -9.83 4.06
N PHE A 117 -10.58 -8.60 4.10
CA PHE A 117 -10.83 -7.67 5.20
C PHE A 117 -12.32 -7.38 5.31
N LEU A 118 -12.94 -6.92 4.23
CA LEU A 118 -14.37 -6.60 4.21
C LEU A 118 -15.24 -7.79 4.62
N GLU A 119 -14.96 -8.99 4.12
CA GLU A 119 -15.71 -10.22 4.46
C GLU A 119 -15.56 -10.56 5.95
N LYS A 120 -14.33 -10.63 6.47
CA LYS A 120 -14.07 -10.99 7.88
C LYS A 120 -14.60 -9.97 8.88
N ARG A 121 -14.84 -8.73 8.44
CA ARG A 121 -15.45 -7.69 9.28
C ARG A 121 -16.96 -7.56 9.08
N GLY A 122 -17.53 -8.24 8.09
CA GLY A 122 -18.96 -8.14 7.78
C GLY A 122 -19.34 -6.84 7.08
N TYR A 123 -18.37 -6.16 6.45
CA TYR A 123 -18.60 -4.96 5.65
C TYR A 123 -19.09 -5.27 4.23
N THR A 124 -19.00 -6.52 3.79
CA THR A 124 -19.58 -7.01 2.54
C THR A 124 -20.26 -8.34 2.76
N THR A 125 -21.34 -8.59 2.01
CA THR A 125 -21.99 -9.90 1.88
C THR A 125 -21.72 -10.56 0.54
N GLU A 126 -21.04 -9.86 -0.38
CA GLU A 126 -20.67 -10.42 -1.67
C GLU A 126 -19.47 -11.35 -1.54
N VAL A 127 -19.46 -12.38 -2.38
CA VAL A 127 -18.45 -13.41 -2.44
C VAL A 127 -17.77 -13.33 -3.80
N LEU A 128 -16.44 -13.31 -3.80
CA LEU A 128 -15.66 -13.43 -5.02
C LEU A 128 -15.41 -14.89 -5.40
N GLU A 129 -15.25 -15.13 -6.69
CA GLU A 129 -14.74 -16.41 -7.20
C GLU A 129 -13.37 -16.71 -6.58
N THR A 130 -13.07 -18.00 -6.38
CA THR A 130 -11.83 -18.42 -5.71
C THR A 130 -10.57 -17.90 -6.40
N ASP A 131 -10.53 -17.96 -7.73
CA ASP A 131 -9.37 -17.47 -8.49
C ASP A 131 -9.31 -15.94 -8.49
N ALA A 132 -10.46 -15.24 -8.53
CA ALA A 132 -10.50 -13.79 -8.39
C ALA A 132 -9.94 -13.35 -7.03
N PHE A 133 -10.35 -14.00 -5.94
CA PHE A 133 -9.80 -13.74 -4.61
C PHE A 133 -8.28 -13.94 -4.55
N LYS A 134 -7.77 -15.00 -5.18
CA LYS A 134 -6.33 -15.27 -5.22
C LYS A 134 -5.58 -14.29 -6.11
N ASN A 135 -6.13 -13.90 -7.26
CA ASN A 135 -5.54 -12.88 -8.12
C ASN A 135 -5.51 -11.51 -7.42
N LEU A 136 -6.53 -11.14 -6.62
CA LEU A 136 -6.46 -9.95 -5.75
C LEU A 136 -5.37 -10.08 -4.68
N THR A 137 -5.13 -11.28 -4.17
CA THR A 137 -4.04 -11.54 -3.22
C THR A 137 -2.68 -11.27 -3.88
N PHE A 138 -2.48 -11.75 -5.11
CA PHE A 138 -1.29 -11.42 -5.90
C PHE A 138 -1.12 -9.91 -6.07
N LEU A 139 -2.14 -9.22 -6.58
CA LEU A 139 -2.07 -7.77 -6.84
C LEU A 139 -1.82 -6.98 -5.54
N SER A 140 -2.41 -7.40 -4.42
CA SER A 140 -2.20 -6.78 -3.11
C SER A 140 -0.76 -6.90 -2.60
N ARG A 141 -0.02 -7.95 -3.02
CA ARG A 141 1.35 -8.22 -2.55
C ARG A 141 2.41 -7.69 -3.48
N GLU A 142 2.18 -7.79 -4.78
CA GLU A 142 3.20 -7.52 -5.80
C GLU A 142 2.98 -6.17 -6.50
N VAL A 143 1.75 -5.65 -6.57
CA VAL A 143 1.43 -4.41 -7.29
C VAL A 143 1.15 -3.24 -6.34
N ALA A 144 0.34 -3.46 -5.30
CA ALA A 144 -0.03 -2.42 -4.34
C ALA A 144 1.16 -1.70 -3.67
N PRO A 145 2.29 -2.36 -3.33
CA PRO A 145 3.43 -1.67 -2.73
C PRO A 145 4.11 -0.66 -3.67
N GLY A 146 3.95 -0.79 -4.99
CA GLY A 146 4.52 0.13 -5.97
C GLY A 146 6.05 0.12 -5.99
N LEU A 147 6.68 -1.05 -5.85
CA LEU A 147 8.15 -1.16 -5.81
C LEU A 147 8.79 -0.75 -7.14
N LYS A 148 8.12 -1.08 -8.25
CA LYS A 148 8.52 -0.70 -9.60
C LYS A 148 7.37 -0.04 -10.34
N ASN A 149 7.66 1.03 -11.08
CA ASN A 149 6.65 1.72 -11.87
C ASN A 149 6.06 0.81 -12.97
N THR A 150 6.88 -0.09 -13.52
CA THR A 150 6.47 -1.02 -14.56
C THR A 150 5.34 -1.97 -14.12
N GLU A 151 5.27 -2.36 -12.84
CA GLU A 151 4.31 -3.35 -12.34
C GLU A 151 2.85 -2.92 -12.51
N HIS A 152 2.54 -1.67 -12.19
CA HIS A 152 1.18 -1.13 -12.26
C HIS A 152 0.85 -0.50 -13.61
N PHE A 153 1.80 0.19 -14.27
CA PHE A 153 1.55 0.78 -15.58
C PHE A 153 1.42 -0.25 -16.70
N ILE A 154 2.23 -1.32 -16.70
CA ILE A 154 2.08 -2.40 -17.68
C ILE A 154 0.75 -3.13 -17.49
N LEU A 155 0.39 -3.46 -16.24
CA LEU A 155 -0.90 -4.11 -15.96
C LEU A 155 -2.07 -3.22 -16.40
N GLN A 156 -2.03 -1.91 -16.10
CA GLN A 156 -3.02 -0.96 -16.58
C GLN A 156 -3.12 -0.96 -18.11
N ARG A 157 -1.98 -0.87 -18.81
CA ARG A 157 -1.95 -0.87 -20.27
C ARG A 157 -2.51 -2.16 -20.87
N LEU A 158 -2.26 -3.32 -20.24
CA LEU A 158 -2.78 -4.61 -20.69
C LEU A 158 -4.29 -4.78 -20.43
N ILE A 159 -4.85 -4.09 -19.44
CA ILE A 159 -6.31 -4.03 -19.22
C ILE A 159 -7.01 -3.28 -20.36
N GLU A 160 -6.36 -2.29 -20.97
CA GLU A 160 -6.90 -1.54 -22.11
C GLU A 160 -6.86 -2.34 -23.43
N GLY A 161 -5.96 -3.32 -23.53
CA GLY A 161 -5.81 -4.19 -24.70
C GLY A 161 -4.46 -4.89 -24.72
N ASP A 162 -4.30 -5.82 -25.66
CA ASP A 162 -3.03 -6.48 -25.92
C ASP A 162 -1.95 -5.47 -26.34
N ALA A 163 -0.69 -5.87 -26.16
CA ALA A 163 0.46 -5.06 -26.51
C ALA A 163 1.68 -5.94 -26.83
N ARG A 164 2.51 -5.47 -27.74
CA ARG A 164 3.85 -6.04 -27.94
C ARG A 164 4.83 -5.56 -26.87
N ILE A 165 5.87 -6.34 -26.59
CA ILE A 165 6.96 -5.94 -25.67
C ILE A 165 7.58 -4.59 -26.06
N ALA A 166 7.75 -4.33 -27.36
CA ALA A 166 8.27 -3.04 -27.85
C ALA A 166 7.31 -1.87 -27.55
N GLU A 167 6.01 -2.08 -27.70
CA GLU A 167 4.97 -1.07 -27.40
C GLU A 167 4.90 -0.80 -25.89
N LEU A 168 5.05 -1.85 -25.06
CA LEU A 168 5.14 -1.71 -23.60
C LEU A 168 6.39 -0.93 -23.19
N LEU A 169 7.54 -1.18 -23.83
CA LEU A 169 8.76 -0.42 -23.58
C LEU A 169 8.59 1.05 -23.96
N GLU A 170 8.09 1.34 -25.15
CA GLU A 170 7.84 2.72 -25.60
C GLU A 170 6.89 3.45 -24.66
N HIS A 171 5.79 2.79 -24.25
CA HIS A 171 4.85 3.34 -23.28
C HIS A 171 5.53 3.65 -21.94
N MET A 172 6.32 2.72 -21.41
CA MET A 172 7.03 2.94 -20.14
C MET A 172 8.10 4.03 -20.24
N GLN A 173 8.80 4.14 -21.37
CA GLN A 173 9.83 5.17 -21.56
C GLN A 173 9.25 6.58 -21.70
N GLN A 174 7.96 6.73 -22.02
CA GLN A 174 7.26 8.01 -21.94
C GLN A 174 7.02 8.46 -20.49
N ILE A 175 6.94 7.50 -19.56
CA ILE A 175 6.71 7.74 -18.12
C ILE A 175 8.06 7.89 -17.41
N ASP A 176 8.95 6.93 -17.63
CA ASP A 176 10.29 6.86 -17.05
C ASP A 176 11.29 6.43 -18.13
N SER A 177 12.05 7.40 -18.63
CA SER A 177 13.04 7.20 -19.69
C SER A 177 14.18 6.23 -19.33
N ALA A 178 14.37 5.91 -18.04
CA ALA A 178 15.39 4.96 -17.59
C ALA A 178 14.94 3.50 -17.72
N VAL A 179 13.65 3.23 -17.98
CA VAL A 179 13.13 1.86 -18.11
C VAL A 179 13.80 1.12 -19.26
N THR A 180 14.26 -0.09 -18.95
CA THR A 180 14.93 -0.98 -19.89
C THR A 180 14.03 -2.14 -20.30
N VAL A 181 14.39 -2.82 -21.40
CA VAL A 181 13.75 -4.09 -21.80
C VAL A 181 13.81 -5.14 -20.68
N ALA A 182 14.88 -5.15 -19.88
CA ALA A 182 15.02 -6.08 -18.76
C ALA A 182 13.99 -5.83 -17.64
N ASP A 183 13.58 -4.58 -17.43
CA ASP A 183 12.54 -4.23 -16.46
C ASP A 183 11.16 -4.69 -16.95
N ILE A 184 10.88 -4.50 -18.24
CA ILE A 184 9.67 -5.04 -18.89
C ILE A 184 9.63 -6.57 -18.73
N GLU A 185 10.71 -7.26 -19.08
CA GLU A 185 10.80 -8.72 -18.96
C GLU A 185 10.65 -9.21 -17.52
N THR A 186 11.21 -8.50 -16.56
CA THR A 186 11.06 -8.84 -15.14
C THR A 186 9.59 -8.72 -14.73
N THR A 187 8.92 -7.64 -15.12
CA THR A 187 7.50 -7.42 -14.82
C THR A 187 6.62 -8.48 -15.47
N LEU A 188 6.89 -8.84 -16.72
CA LEU A 188 6.14 -9.88 -17.41
C LEU A 188 6.31 -11.25 -16.74
N LYS A 189 7.50 -11.57 -16.22
CA LYS A 189 7.72 -12.79 -15.42
C LYS A 189 6.97 -12.79 -14.09
N ILE A 190 6.79 -11.61 -13.50
CA ILE A 190 5.98 -11.45 -12.27
C ILE A 190 4.50 -11.62 -12.59
N LEU A 191 4.01 -11.10 -13.72
CA LEU A 191 2.59 -11.19 -14.12
C LEU A 191 2.21 -12.59 -14.66
N ASP A 192 3.13 -13.27 -15.35
CA ASP A 192 2.93 -14.65 -15.86
C ASP A 192 3.30 -15.73 -14.82
N PHE A 193 3.74 -15.30 -13.64
CA PHE A 193 4.18 -16.09 -12.48
C PHE A 193 5.46 -16.92 -12.67
N SER A 194 6.16 -16.82 -13.81
CA SER A 194 7.45 -17.51 -14.04
C SER A 194 8.61 -16.97 -13.18
N TYR A 195 8.44 -15.84 -12.50
CA TYR A 195 9.36 -15.33 -11.49
C TYR A 195 9.33 -16.14 -10.18
N PHE A 196 8.19 -16.73 -9.83
CA PHE A 196 7.98 -17.37 -8.53
C PHE A 196 8.37 -18.85 -8.53
N LYS A 197 8.46 -19.43 -7.33
CA LYS A 197 8.70 -20.86 -7.15
C LYS A 197 7.47 -21.68 -7.57
N ASN A 198 7.70 -22.96 -7.87
CA ASN A 198 6.65 -23.95 -8.10
C ASN A 198 5.59 -23.88 -6.97
N ASP A 199 4.31 -24.01 -7.33
CA ASP A 199 3.12 -23.93 -6.48
C ASP A 199 2.59 -22.53 -6.10
N ILE A 200 3.15 -21.42 -6.62
CA ILE A 200 2.63 -20.08 -6.31
C ILE A 200 1.14 -19.93 -6.62
N GLU A 201 0.64 -20.65 -7.63
CA GLU A 201 -0.77 -20.66 -8.05
C GLU A 201 -1.74 -21.12 -6.95
N LYS A 202 -1.27 -21.88 -5.96
CA LYS A 202 -2.08 -22.23 -4.78
C LYS A 202 -2.50 -20.98 -4.00
N SER A 203 -1.63 -19.98 -3.94
CA SER A 203 -1.84 -18.70 -3.25
C SER A 203 -2.38 -17.62 -4.16
N TYR A 204 -1.85 -17.52 -5.39
CA TYR A 204 -2.09 -16.41 -6.33
C TYR A 204 -3.09 -16.73 -7.44
N GLY A 205 -3.54 -17.99 -7.55
CA GLY A 205 -4.45 -18.42 -8.60
C GLY A 205 -3.71 -18.62 -9.92
N PRO A 206 -4.41 -18.68 -11.05
CA PRO A 206 -3.76 -18.77 -12.34
C PRO A 206 -3.15 -17.40 -12.76
N PRO A 207 -2.08 -17.38 -13.57
CA PRO A 207 -1.37 -16.17 -13.99
C PRO A 207 -2.28 -15.10 -14.61
N VAL A 208 -1.97 -13.81 -14.42
CA VAL A 208 -2.88 -12.73 -14.91
C VAL A 208 -2.70 -12.41 -16.38
N ILE A 209 -1.56 -12.79 -16.98
CA ILE A 209 -1.26 -12.61 -18.40
C ILE A 209 -0.89 -13.93 -19.08
N HIS A 210 -0.94 -13.93 -20.40
CA HIS A 210 -0.40 -14.96 -21.28
C HIS A 210 0.53 -14.33 -22.32
N ARG A 211 1.61 -15.03 -22.68
CA ARG A 211 2.60 -14.56 -23.67
C ARG A 211 2.51 -15.41 -24.93
N GLN A 212 2.28 -14.77 -26.08
CA GLN A 212 2.28 -15.39 -27.40
C GLN A 212 3.41 -14.79 -28.25
N GLY A 213 4.61 -15.32 -28.11
CA GLY A 213 5.79 -14.71 -28.74
C GLY A 213 6.08 -13.33 -28.14
N ASP A 214 6.01 -12.29 -28.95
CA ASP A 214 6.19 -10.89 -28.55
C ASP A 214 4.91 -10.19 -28.09
N VAL A 215 3.74 -10.81 -28.32
CA VAL A 215 2.43 -10.28 -27.94
C VAL A 215 2.07 -10.72 -26.53
N ILE A 216 1.67 -9.76 -25.71
CA ILE A 216 1.25 -9.95 -24.33
C ILE A 216 -0.24 -9.64 -24.21
N GLU A 217 -0.98 -10.56 -23.61
CA GLU A 217 -2.43 -10.48 -23.46
C GLU A 217 -2.80 -10.78 -22.00
N LEU A 218 -3.91 -10.21 -21.51
CA LEU A 218 -4.50 -10.69 -20.27
C LEU A 218 -4.98 -12.14 -20.45
N ALA A 219 -4.78 -12.96 -19.42
CA ALA A 219 -5.28 -14.32 -19.42
C ALA A 219 -6.82 -14.34 -19.46
N ALA A 220 -7.39 -15.31 -20.18
CA ALA A 220 -8.84 -15.35 -20.43
C ALA A 220 -9.69 -15.42 -19.15
N HIS A 221 -9.24 -16.11 -18.10
CA HIS A 221 -9.93 -16.12 -16.81
C HIS A 221 -9.88 -14.75 -16.14
N PHE A 222 -8.77 -14.04 -16.20
CA PHE A 222 -8.62 -12.73 -15.59
C PHE A 222 -9.49 -11.70 -16.32
N GLN A 223 -9.54 -11.75 -17.67
CA GLN A 223 -10.50 -10.98 -18.46
C GLN A 223 -11.96 -11.27 -18.08
N HIS A 224 -12.30 -12.54 -17.78
CA HIS A 224 -13.64 -12.90 -17.31
C HIS A 224 -13.94 -12.28 -15.94
N GLN A 225 -13.00 -12.38 -15.00
CA GLN A 225 -13.14 -11.81 -13.65
C GLN A 225 -13.30 -10.28 -13.69
N LEU A 226 -12.60 -9.59 -14.60
CA LEU A 226 -12.73 -8.14 -14.81
C LEU A 226 -14.13 -7.70 -15.27
N LYS A 227 -14.99 -8.60 -15.77
CA LYS A 227 -16.40 -8.27 -16.06
C LYS A 227 -17.23 -8.08 -14.80
N ASN A 228 -16.77 -8.56 -13.65
CA ASN A 228 -17.40 -8.29 -12.36
C ASN A 228 -17.00 -6.88 -11.91
N GLU A 229 -17.97 -5.97 -11.85
CA GLU A 229 -17.74 -4.55 -11.51
C GLU A 229 -17.05 -4.32 -10.16
N ARG A 230 -17.22 -5.22 -9.19
CA ARG A 230 -16.55 -5.09 -7.89
C ARG A 230 -15.11 -5.52 -7.97
N PHE A 231 -14.84 -6.66 -8.61
CA PHE A 231 -13.48 -7.11 -8.85
C PHE A 231 -12.69 -6.08 -9.64
N GLN A 232 -13.27 -5.56 -10.74
CA GLN A 232 -12.66 -4.50 -11.54
C GLN A 232 -12.31 -3.28 -10.68
N ARG A 233 -13.24 -2.80 -9.85
CA ARG A 233 -12.97 -1.67 -8.93
C ARG A 233 -11.83 -1.94 -7.96
N TYR A 234 -11.70 -3.16 -7.43
CA TYR A 234 -10.56 -3.51 -6.57
C TYR A 234 -9.25 -3.54 -7.35
N VAL A 235 -9.23 -4.06 -8.58
CA VAL A 235 -8.03 -4.07 -9.43
C VAL A 235 -7.59 -2.66 -9.76
N GLU A 236 -8.51 -1.80 -10.21
CA GLU A 236 -8.23 -0.40 -10.54
C GLU A 236 -7.72 0.39 -9.32
N ASP A 237 -8.33 0.17 -8.15
CA ASP A 237 -7.92 0.81 -6.90
C ASP A 237 -6.52 0.34 -6.43
N ILE A 238 -6.20 -0.95 -6.58
CA ILE A 238 -4.85 -1.47 -6.29
C ILE A 238 -3.80 -0.88 -7.25
N ILE A 239 -4.12 -0.75 -8.55
CA ILE A 239 -3.22 -0.12 -9.53
C ILE A 239 -2.94 1.33 -9.13
N ARG A 240 -3.99 2.09 -8.79
CA ARG A 240 -3.84 3.47 -8.30
C ARG A 240 -3.04 3.55 -7.01
N LEU A 241 -3.24 2.61 -6.09
CA LEU A 241 -2.46 2.51 -4.87
C LEU A 241 -0.98 2.23 -5.15
N GLY A 242 -0.69 1.33 -6.10
CA GLY A 242 0.68 1.07 -6.56
C GLY A 242 1.34 2.31 -7.15
N GLN A 243 0.61 3.06 -7.99
CA GLN A 243 1.07 4.34 -8.54
C GLN A 243 1.38 5.36 -7.44
N TYR A 244 0.42 5.57 -6.53
CA TYR A 244 0.58 6.50 -5.41
C TYR A 244 1.76 6.14 -4.53
N ASN A 245 1.90 4.85 -4.16
CA ASN A 245 3.00 4.40 -3.34
C ASN A 245 4.35 4.54 -4.04
N ASN A 246 4.40 4.28 -5.35
CA ASN A 246 5.60 4.48 -6.14
C ASN A 246 6.01 5.95 -6.22
N GLU A 247 5.04 6.84 -6.44
CA GLU A 247 5.30 8.29 -6.46
C GLU A 247 5.78 8.80 -5.11
N MET A 248 5.11 8.42 -4.01
CA MET A 248 5.43 8.90 -2.67
C MET A 248 6.73 8.34 -2.10
N LYS A 249 7.10 7.10 -2.43
CA LYS A 249 8.27 6.40 -1.85
C LYS A 249 9.47 6.38 -2.79
N PHE A 250 9.24 6.35 -4.10
CA PHE A 250 10.27 6.14 -5.12
C PHE A 250 10.28 7.24 -6.20
N GLU A 251 9.62 8.38 -5.97
CA GLU A 251 9.56 9.53 -6.89
C GLU A 251 9.07 9.18 -8.30
N GLY A 252 8.26 8.11 -8.43
CA GLY A 252 7.72 7.65 -9.72
C GLY A 252 8.71 6.82 -10.54
N GLN A 253 9.87 6.49 -9.98
CA GLN A 253 10.98 5.86 -10.69
C GLN A 253 11.04 4.35 -10.47
N ASN A 254 11.75 3.67 -11.36
CA ASN A 254 12.01 2.24 -11.29
C ASN A 254 13.28 1.87 -10.48
N GLU A 255 14.09 2.86 -10.11
CA GLU A 255 15.32 2.65 -9.33
C GLU A 255 15.06 2.61 -7.82
N PHE A 256 15.76 1.72 -7.12
CA PHE A 256 15.81 1.77 -5.66
C PHE A 256 16.52 3.06 -5.23
N ILE A 257 15.78 3.99 -4.64
CA ILE A 257 16.38 5.16 -4.00
C ILE A 257 17.28 4.65 -2.86
N ARG A 258 18.58 4.86 -3.01
CA ARG A 258 19.54 4.64 -1.91
C ARG A 258 19.16 5.65 -0.83
N TYR A 259 18.96 5.18 0.41
CA TYR A 259 18.43 5.92 1.57
C TYR A 259 16.89 5.88 1.72
N GLN A 260 16.34 4.68 1.92
CA GLN A 260 15.11 4.48 2.71
C GLN A 260 15.48 3.80 4.04
#